data_AF-A0A7K4QCD6-F1
#
_entry.id   AF-A0A7K4QCD6-F1
#
_cell.length_a   1.000
_cell.length_b   1.000
_cell.length_c   1.000
_cell.angle_alpha   90.00
_cell.angle_beta   90.00
_cell.angle_gamma   90.00
#
_symmetry.space_group_name_H-M   'P 1'
#
loop_
_entity.id
_entity.type
_entity.pdbx_description
1 polymer ?
#
loop_
_entity_poly.entity_id
_entity_poly.type
_entity_poly.pdbx_seq_one_letter_code
_entity_poly.pdbx_strand_id
1 'polypeptide(L)' 'AATRIAVPPQSVTAKKGETVTFTCGATWDPGLEPRGLLWLRDGKPVLESADSDK' A
#
# COMPACT_ATOMS: atom_id res chain seq x y z
N ALA A 1 -2.36 -18.15 10.67
CA ALA A 1 -2.25 -18.05 9.21
C ALA A 1 -0.90 -17.43 8.91
N ALA A 2 -0.15 -17.96 7.94
CA ALA A 2 1.19 -17.44 7.64
C ALA A 2 1.14 -15.97 7.20
N THR A 3 2.12 -15.18 7.64
CA THR A 3 2.27 -13.78 7.22
C THR A 3 2.47 -13.70 5.71
N ARG A 4 1.53 -13.04 5.01
CA ARG A 4 1.58 -12.86 3.55
C ARG A 4 0.60 -11.78 3.12
N ILE A 5 0.82 -11.24 1.93
CA ILE A 5 -0.20 -10.46 1.21
C ILE A 5 -1.30 -11.43 0.78
N ALA A 6 -2.51 -11.23 1.30
CA ALA A 6 -3.68 -12.04 0.99
C ALA A 6 -4.49 -11.43 -0.16
N VAL A 7 -4.48 -10.11 -0.28
CA VAL A 7 -5.10 -9.36 -1.38
C VAL A 7 -4.06 -8.38 -1.93
N PRO A 8 -3.44 -8.67 -3.09
CA PRO A 8 -2.47 -7.77 -3.67
C PRO A 8 -3.14 -6.54 -4.30
N PRO A 9 -2.47 -5.38 -4.31
CA PRO A 9 -2.94 -4.23 -5.07
C PRO A 9 -3.04 -4.55 -6.55
N GLN A 10 -4.02 -3.95 -7.22
CA GLN A 10 -4.25 -4.13 -8.65
C GLN A 10 -3.66 -2.96 -9.42
N SER A 11 -3.20 -3.23 -10.65
CA SER A 11 -2.81 -2.17 -11.58
C SER A 11 -4.03 -1.34 -11.98
N VAL A 12 -3.85 -0.02 -12.03
CA VAL A 12 -4.90 0.93 -12.42
C VAL A 12 -4.37 1.78 -13.57
N THR A 13 -5.16 1.91 -14.64
CA THR A 13 -4.95 2.91 -15.68
C THR A 13 -5.85 4.10 -15.39
N ALA A 14 -5.26 5.26 -15.14
CA ALA A 14 -5.96 6.49 -14.80
C ALA A 14 -5.57 7.63 -15.74
N LYS A 15 -6.46 8.60 -15.91
CA LYS A 15 -6.20 9.82 -16.67
C LYS A 15 -5.46 10.83 -15.81
N LYS A 16 -4.76 11.76 -16.46
CA LYS A 16 -4.10 12.87 -15.77
C LYS A 16 -5.13 13.66 -14.96
N GLY A 17 -4.82 13.88 -13.67
CA GLY A 17 -5.67 14.61 -12.73
C GLY A 17 -6.67 13.74 -11.96
N GLU A 18 -6.76 12.44 -12.25
CA GLU A 18 -7.57 11.52 -11.45
C GLU A 18 -6.84 11.09 -10.18
N THR A 19 -7.57 11.05 -9.06
CA THR A 19 -7.10 10.43 -7.81
C THR A 19 -7.26 8.92 -7.89
N VAL A 20 -6.21 8.19 -7.53
CA VAL A 20 -6.20 6.72 -7.50
C VAL A 20 -5.97 6.23 -6.08
N THR A 21 -6.80 5.29 -5.64
CA THR A 21 -6.62 4.59 -4.36
C THR A 21 -6.18 3.16 -4.62
N PHE A 22 -5.01 2.78 -4.10
CA PHE A 22 -4.57 1.38 -4.07
C PHE A 22 -4.95 0.74 -2.74
N THR A 23 -5.40 -0.51 -2.79
CA THR A 23 -5.74 -1.30 -1.59
C THR A 23 -4.83 -2.51 -1.50
N CYS A 24 -4.48 -2.91 -0.27
CA CYS A 24 -3.68 -4.10 -0.01
C CYS A 24 -4.15 -4.74 1.30
N GLY A 25 -4.42 -6.04 1.26
CA GLY A 25 -4.80 -6.83 2.43
C GLY A 25 -3.72 -7.86 2.75
N ALA A 26 -3.34 -7.96 4.01
CA ALA A 26 -2.42 -8.98 4.49
C ALA A 26 -3.07 -9.83 5.59
N THR A 27 -2.54 -11.04 5.76
CA THR A 27 -2.73 -11.83 6.97
C THR A 27 -1.41 -11.86 7.72
N TRP A 28 -1.47 -11.97 9.04
CA TRP A 28 -0.30 -12.01 9.91
C TRP A 28 -0.33 -13.24 10.80
N ASP A 29 0.85 -13.68 11.21
CA ASP A 29 0.97 -14.73 12.21
C ASP A 29 0.41 -14.26 13.56
N PRO A 30 -0.28 -15.12 14.33
CA PRO A 30 -1.04 -14.72 15.52
C PRO A 30 -0.27 -13.97 16.62
N GLY A 31 1.07 -14.01 16.62
CA GLY A 31 1.92 -13.32 17.59
C GLY A 31 2.84 -12.24 17.00
N LEU A 32 2.71 -11.92 15.70
CA LEU A 32 3.55 -10.90 15.08
C LEU A 32 2.99 -9.51 15.42
N GLU A 33 3.75 -8.71 16.17
CA GLU A 33 3.45 -7.30 16.45
C GLU A 33 4.75 -6.49 16.46
N PRO A 34 4.76 -5.23 15.96
CA PRO A 34 3.64 -4.53 15.30
C PRO A 34 3.37 -5.05 13.89
N ARG A 35 2.10 -5.01 13.49
CA ARG A 35 1.66 -5.34 12.12
C ARG A 35 1.50 -4.07 11.30
N GLY A 36 1.96 -4.12 10.04
CA GLY A 36 1.79 -3.00 9.13
C GLY A 36 2.06 -3.40 7.68
N LEU A 37 1.71 -2.48 6.78
CA LEU A 37 2.08 -2.53 5.37
C LEU A 37 3.01 -1.36 5.07
N LEU A 38 4.02 -1.60 4.25
CA LEU A 38 4.93 -0.58 3.75
C LEU A 38 4.75 -0.47 2.24
N TRP A 39 4.38 0.71 1.77
CA TRP A 39 4.32 1.00 0.34
C TRP A 39 5.67 1.45 -0.16
N LEU A 40 6.15 0.85 -1.25
CA LEU A 40 7.42 1.17 -1.87
C LEU A 40 7.19 1.67 -3.29
N ARG A 41 7.93 2.70 -3.68
CA ARG A 41 8.09 3.15 -5.07
C ARG A 41 9.57 3.04 -5.43
N ASP A 42 9.87 2.26 -6.45
CA ASP A 42 11.24 2.01 -6.92
C ASP A 42 12.19 1.58 -5.77
N GLY A 43 11.67 0.70 -4.90
CA GLY A 43 12.41 0.17 -3.74
C GLY A 43 12.50 1.09 -2.52
N LYS A 44 11.94 2.30 -2.56
CA LYS A 44 11.99 3.27 -1.45
C LYS A 44 10.61 3.50 -0.83
N PRO A 45 10.49 3.73 0.49
CA PRO A 45 9.23 4.08 1.12
C PRO A 45 8.53 5.25 0.44
N VAL A 46 7.25 5.06 0.12
CA VAL A 46 6.38 6.18 -0.24
C VAL A 46 6.13 6.97 1.04
N LEU A 47 6.62 8.19 1.07
CA LEU A 47 6.30 9.16 2.11
C LEU A 47 5.12 9.99 1.63
N GLU A 48 4.27 10.45 2.54
CA GLU A 48 3.25 11.43 2.19
C GLU A 48 3.93 12.67 1.61
N SER A 49 3.59 13.01 0.37
CA SER A 49 3.98 14.27 -0.24
C SER A 49 3.05 15.38 0.24
N ALA A 50 3.61 16.55 0.55
CA ALA A 50 2.85 17.74 0.98
C ALA A 50 1.85 18.29 -0.08
N ASP A 51 1.82 17.72 -1.29
CA ASP A 51 0.94 18.09 -2.39
C ASP A 51 -0.52 17.61 -2.24
N SER A 52 -0.99 17.28 -1.02
CA SER A 52 -2.41 16.96 -0.80
C SER A 52 -3.33 18.21 -0.83
N ASP A 53 -2.76 19.42 -0.78
CA ASP A 53 -3.48 20.69 -0.86
C ASP A 53 -2.86 21.61 -1.93
N LYS A 54 -3.35 21.54 -3.18
CA LYS A 54 -3.24 22.67 -4.11
C LYS A 54 -4.45 22.77 -5.04
#